data_AF-A0A965Q694-F1
#
_entry.id   AF-A0A965Q694-F1
#
_cell.length_a   1.000
_cell.length_b   1.000
_cell.length_c   1.000
_cell.angle_alpha   90.00
_cell.angle_beta   90.00
_cell.angle_gamma   90.00
#
_symmetry.space_group_name_H-M   'P 1'
#
loop_
_entity.id
_entity.type
_entity.pdbx_description
1 polymer ?
#
loop_
_entity_poly.entity_id
_entity_poly.type
_entity_poly.pdbx_seq_one_letter_code
_entity_poly.pdbx_strand_id
1 'polypeptide(L)'
;MPLIVNEVSSTSDSYATLVRMISVLESICRRASYLAMLTENPSALKILIKLSEAGPWLTQYLIQHPILIDELLDNNHFYTKPDFAEIKVRLQKDLRDAKDDIEQQMNVMRNIKHATIFKLAALEIIGDVSVENLSDYLTELADILIEETLDLVWSHMYSDQTHSPKFAVIAYGKFGGKEMSYTSDLDIVFVYDDKRDGMAEKYARFAQRINSWLNTYTSSGVLYEIDLALRPDGASGLLVSSINAFRDYQSKRAWTWEHQAITRARFCAGDKEIGNQFEKIRFDILNAPRDINQLKKDIVEMREKMLEKHKVDHQFFDLKQDRGGIIDIEFIVQYFVLAFSA
;
A
#
# COMPACT_ATOMS: atom_id res chain seq x y z
N MET A 1 -4.86 -6.81 -35.92
CA MET A 1 -3.43 -6.93 -36.30
C MET A 1 -2.94 -5.82 -37.22
N PRO A 2 -3.52 -5.56 -38.42
CA PRO A 2 -2.99 -4.51 -39.30
C PRO A 2 -2.93 -3.12 -38.66
N LEU A 3 -3.98 -2.73 -37.92
CA LEU A 3 -4.03 -1.47 -37.16
C LEU A 3 -2.88 -1.35 -36.15
N ILE A 4 -2.58 -2.45 -35.45
CA ILE A 4 -1.55 -2.50 -34.41
C ILE A 4 -0.17 -2.37 -35.03
N VAL A 5 0.12 -3.14 -36.09
CA VAL A 5 1.40 -3.05 -36.79
C VAL A 5 1.63 -1.65 -37.34
N ASN A 6 0.59 -1.03 -37.93
CA ASN A 6 0.67 0.32 -38.45
C ASN A 6 0.97 1.34 -37.34
N GLU A 7 0.23 1.31 -36.22
CA GLU A 7 0.43 2.29 -35.15
C GLU A 7 1.78 2.06 -34.42
N VAL A 8 2.15 0.80 -34.14
CA VAL A 8 3.42 0.45 -33.50
C VAL A 8 4.63 0.84 -34.37
N SER A 9 4.50 0.84 -35.70
CA SER A 9 5.60 1.27 -36.59
C SER A 9 6.05 2.73 -36.40
N SER A 10 5.22 3.54 -35.73
CA SER A 10 5.52 4.94 -35.41
C SER A 10 6.18 5.15 -34.04
N THR A 11 6.34 4.08 -33.25
CA THR A 11 6.94 4.12 -31.90
C THR A 11 8.47 4.11 -31.96
N SER A 12 9.11 4.58 -30.88
CA SER A 12 10.57 4.71 -30.78
C SER A 12 11.31 3.37 -30.80
N ASP A 13 10.74 2.34 -30.16
CA ASP A 13 11.20 0.95 -30.22
C ASP A 13 10.05 0.04 -30.69
N SER A 14 9.84 0.02 -32.02
CA SER A 14 8.71 -0.70 -32.61
C SER A 14 8.80 -2.22 -32.41
N TYR A 15 10.01 -2.79 -32.33
CA TYR A 15 10.17 -4.23 -32.14
C TYR A 15 9.75 -4.66 -30.73
N ALA A 16 10.32 -4.03 -29.70
CA ALA A 16 9.98 -4.37 -28.31
C ALA A 16 8.51 -4.08 -28.01
N THR A 17 7.99 -2.96 -28.51
CA THR A 17 6.58 -2.58 -28.35
C THR A 17 5.65 -3.60 -29.02
N LEU A 18 5.98 -4.07 -30.24
CA LEU A 18 5.17 -5.08 -30.92
C LEU A 18 5.15 -6.41 -30.16
N VAL A 19 6.30 -6.86 -29.64
CA VAL A 19 6.38 -8.09 -28.84
C VAL A 19 5.49 -7.99 -27.60
N ARG A 20 5.60 -6.88 -26.85
CA ARG A 20 4.76 -6.61 -25.68
C ARG A 20 3.27 -6.56 -26.03
N MET A 21 2.91 -5.88 -27.12
CA MET A 21 1.53 -5.82 -27.61
C MET A 21 1.00 -7.21 -27.98
N ILE A 22 1.80 -8.06 -28.63
CA ILE A 22 1.39 -9.45 -28.93
C ILE A 22 1.10 -10.21 -27.64
N SER A 23 1.97 -10.10 -26.63
CA SER A 23 1.75 -10.77 -25.34
C SER A 23 0.46 -10.31 -24.65
N VAL A 24 0.12 -9.02 -24.73
CA VAL A 24 -1.18 -8.52 -24.23
C VAL A 24 -2.33 -9.09 -25.05
N LEU A 25 -2.25 -9.12 -26.38
CA LEU A 25 -3.31 -9.68 -27.22
C LEU A 25 -3.51 -11.17 -26.95
N GLU A 26 -2.44 -11.93 -26.74
CA GLU A 26 -2.52 -13.36 -26.41
C GLU A 26 -3.26 -13.59 -25.10
N SER A 27 -3.07 -12.73 -24.09
CA SER A 27 -3.78 -12.85 -22.80
C SER A 27 -5.29 -12.61 -22.92
N ILE A 28 -5.71 -11.82 -23.92
CA ILE A 28 -7.12 -11.43 -24.10
C ILE A 28 -7.80 -12.06 -25.32
N CYS A 29 -7.07 -12.77 -26.19
CA CYS A 29 -7.58 -13.21 -27.48
C CYS A 29 -8.82 -14.13 -27.39
N ARG A 30 -8.99 -14.82 -26.26
CA ARG A 30 -10.16 -15.67 -25.98
C ARG A 30 -11.42 -14.87 -25.62
N ARG A 31 -11.30 -13.57 -25.36
CA ARG A 31 -12.39 -12.64 -25.00
C ARG A 31 -12.68 -11.75 -26.20
N ALA A 32 -13.57 -12.20 -27.08
CA ALA A 32 -13.92 -11.49 -28.31
C ALA A 32 -14.38 -10.04 -28.06
N SER A 33 -15.00 -9.75 -26.92
CA SER A 33 -15.40 -8.41 -26.49
C SER A 33 -14.23 -7.43 -26.39
N TYR A 34 -13.08 -7.84 -25.83
CA TYR A 34 -11.91 -6.97 -25.72
C TYR A 34 -11.26 -6.71 -27.07
N LEU A 35 -11.21 -7.71 -27.95
CA LEU A 35 -10.70 -7.51 -29.30
C LEU A 35 -11.60 -6.57 -30.10
N ALA A 36 -12.93 -6.76 -30.02
CA ALA A 36 -13.91 -5.88 -30.64
C ALA A 36 -13.79 -4.44 -30.12
N MET A 37 -13.70 -4.27 -28.80
CA MET A 37 -13.50 -2.99 -28.15
C MET A 37 -12.26 -2.26 -28.67
N LEU A 38 -11.10 -2.94 -28.78
CA LEU A 38 -9.87 -2.33 -29.28
C LEU A 38 -9.96 -1.96 -30.77
N THR A 39 -10.74 -2.70 -31.55
CA THR A 39 -10.98 -2.36 -32.97
C THR A 39 -11.95 -1.20 -33.14
N GLU A 40 -12.95 -1.08 -32.26
CA GLU A 40 -13.99 -0.04 -32.32
C GLU A 40 -13.55 1.28 -31.67
N ASN A 41 -12.54 1.24 -30.80
CA ASN A 41 -12.03 2.40 -30.06
C ASN A 41 -10.55 2.66 -30.38
N PRO A 42 -10.24 3.37 -31.49
CA PRO A 42 -8.85 3.65 -31.88
C PRO A 42 -8.04 4.38 -30.81
N SER A 43 -8.68 5.24 -30.02
CA SER A 43 -8.04 5.95 -28.91
C SER A 43 -7.54 4.99 -27.83
N ALA A 44 -8.38 4.03 -27.40
CA ALA A 44 -8.00 3.02 -26.42
C ALA A 44 -6.82 2.17 -26.91
N LEU A 45 -6.81 1.81 -28.20
CA LEU A 45 -5.70 1.09 -28.80
C LEU A 45 -4.39 1.89 -28.75
N LYS A 46 -4.44 3.21 -29.03
CA LYS A 46 -3.27 4.08 -28.94
C LYS A 46 -2.73 4.20 -27.52
N ILE A 47 -3.63 4.28 -26.53
CA ILE A 47 -3.23 4.26 -25.11
C ILE A 47 -2.52 2.94 -24.80
N LEU A 48 -3.12 1.81 -25.18
CA LEU A 48 -2.54 0.49 -24.93
C LEU A 48 -1.13 0.34 -25.53
N ILE A 49 -0.93 0.85 -26.75
CA ILE A 49 0.37 0.85 -27.42
C ILE A 49 1.37 1.73 -26.68
N LYS A 50 0.98 2.96 -26.28
CA LYS A 50 1.84 3.85 -25.48
C LYS A 50 2.28 3.21 -24.16
N LEU A 51 1.36 2.55 -23.45
CA LEU A 51 1.67 1.87 -22.20
C LEU A 51 2.62 0.68 -22.41
N SER A 52 2.45 -0.03 -23.54
CA SER A 52 3.34 -1.14 -23.92
C SER A 52 4.73 -0.64 -24.33
N GLU A 53 4.83 0.51 -24.99
CA GLU A 53 6.10 1.18 -25.33
C GLU A 53 6.85 1.59 -24.06
N ALA A 54 6.13 2.18 -23.10
CA ALA A 54 6.70 2.75 -21.89
C ALA A 54 7.46 1.75 -21.01
N GLY A 55 7.02 0.48 -20.93
CA GLY A 55 7.79 -0.50 -20.19
C GLY A 55 7.21 -1.90 -20.07
N PRO A 56 8.07 -2.87 -19.70
CA PRO A 56 7.65 -4.26 -19.51
C PRO A 56 6.74 -4.44 -18.29
N TRP A 57 6.91 -3.63 -17.23
CA TRP A 57 6.14 -3.79 -15.99
C TRP A 57 4.64 -3.56 -16.20
N LEU A 58 4.25 -2.46 -16.86
CA LEU A 58 2.84 -2.18 -17.16
C LEU A 58 2.22 -3.19 -18.10
N THR A 59 2.99 -3.62 -19.10
CA THR A 59 2.57 -4.69 -20.02
C THR A 59 2.26 -5.96 -19.22
N GLN A 60 3.16 -6.36 -18.34
CA GLN A 60 2.99 -7.54 -17.49
C GLN A 60 1.80 -7.39 -16.53
N TYR A 61 1.60 -6.19 -15.98
CA TYR A 61 0.48 -5.87 -15.09
C TYR A 61 -0.87 -5.99 -15.81
N LEU A 62 -0.97 -5.48 -17.05
CA LEU A 62 -2.15 -5.65 -17.91
C LEU A 62 -2.44 -7.12 -18.25
N ILE A 63 -1.39 -7.91 -18.52
CA ILE A 63 -1.52 -9.35 -18.78
C ILE A 63 -2.08 -10.07 -17.56
N GLN A 64 -1.64 -9.70 -16.35
CA GLN A 64 -2.12 -10.26 -15.09
C GLN A 64 -3.54 -9.80 -14.75
N HIS A 65 -3.93 -8.58 -15.17
CA HIS A 65 -5.23 -8.00 -14.88
C HIS A 65 -5.93 -7.49 -16.15
N PRO A 66 -6.43 -8.37 -17.04
CA PRO A 66 -7.06 -7.96 -18.30
C PRO A 66 -8.30 -7.08 -18.16
N ILE A 67 -8.94 -7.07 -17.00
CA ILE A 67 -10.08 -6.19 -16.70
C ILE A 67 -9.73 -4.70 -16.82
N LEU A 68 -8.45 -4.35 -16.67
CA LEU A 68 -7.95 -2.98 -16.80
C LEU A 68 -8.09 -2.41 -18.21
N ILE A 69 -8.36 -3.25 -19.22
CA ILE A 69 -8.66 -2.79 -20.57
C ILE A 69 -9.94 -1.95 -20.59
N ASP A 70 -10.89 -2.23 -19.69
CA ASP A 70 -12.14 -1.49 -19.59
C ASP A 70 -11.88 -0.03 -19.18
N GLU A 71 -10.83 0.23 -18.39
CA GLU A 71 -10.42 1.59 -18.00
C GLU A 71 -9.89 2.41 -19.20
N LEU A 72 -9.50 1.75 -20.30
CA LEU A 72 -9.05 2.43 -21.52
C LEU A 72 -10.21 2.98 -22.37
N LEU A 73 -11.46 2.59 -22.07
CA LEU A 73 -12.64 3.09 -22.78
C LEU A 73 -12.89 4.57 -22.50
N ASP A 74 -12.65 5.00 -21.26
CA ASP A 74 -12.90 6.38 -20.84
C ASP A 74 -11.67 7.26 -21.00
N ASN A 75 -11.39 7.63 -22.25
CA ASN A 75 -10.21 8.44 -22.61
C ASN A 75 -10.16 9.80 -21.89
N ASN A 76 -11.32 10.37 -21.55
CA ASN A 76 -11.37 11.68 -20.89
C ASN A 76 -10.97 11.58 -19.41
N HIS A 77 -11.22 10.44 -18.77
CA HIS A 77 -10.90 10.23 -17.35
C HIS A 77 -9.62 9.42 -17.15
N PHE A 78 -9.11 8.70 -18.17
CA PHE A 78 -7.92 7.87 -17.98
C PHE A 78 -6.67 8.68 -17.64
N TYR A 79 -6.52 9.89 -18.22
CA TYR A 79 -5.38 10.78 -17.96
C TYR A 79 -5.69 11.95 -17.03
N THR A 80 -6.76 11.88 -16.24
CA THR A 80 -7.00 12.85 -15.16
C THR A 80 -6.45 12.35 -13.85
N LYS A 81 -6.05 13.26 -12.96
CA LYS A 81 -5.66 12.87 -11.60
C LYS A 81 -6.82 12.15 -10.90
N PRO A 82 -6.55 11.10 -10.09
CA PRO A 82 -7.61 10.40 -9.38
C PRO A 82 -8.30 11.33 -8.38
N ASP A 83 -9.62 11.32 -8.39
CA ASP A 83 -10.43 11.89 -7.32
C ASP A 83 -10.75 10.76 -6.32
N PHE A 84 -10.07 10.79 -5.17
CA PHE A 84 -10.23 9.77 -4.14
C PHE A 84 -11.60 9.79 -3.46
N ALA A 85 -12.30 10.94 -3.47
CA ALA A 85 -13.67 10.99 -2.99
C ALA A 85 -14.60 10.26 -3.96
N GLU A 86 -14.42 10.45 -5.26
CA GLU A 86 -15.18 9.71 -6.29
C GLU A 86 -14.87 8.21 -6.25
N ILE A 87 -13.59 7.83 -6.15
CA ILE A 87 -13.16 6.43 -6.03
C ILE A 87 -13.82 5.78 -4.80
N LYS A 88 -13.83 6.47 -3.65
CA LYS A 88 -14.48 5.96 -2.44
C LYS A 88 -15.99 5.77 -2.65
N VAL A 89 -16.68 6.72 -3.27
CA VAL A 89 -18.12 6.61 -3.57
C VAL A 89 -18.40 5.43 -4.50
N ARG A 90 -17.62 5.25 -5.56
CA ARG A 90 -17.72 4.12 -6.50
C ARG A 90 -17.49 2.80 -5.79
N LEU A 91 -16.39 2.68 -5.03
CA LEU A 91 -16.05 1.50 -4.23
C LEU A 91 -17.20 1.11 -3.30
N GLN A 92 -17.72 2.05 -2.52
CA GLN A 92 -18.81 1.78 -1.59
C GLN A 92 -20.11 1.37 -2.30
N LYS A 93 -20.37 1.89 -3.50
CA LYS A 93 -21.52 1.45 -4.31
C LYS A 93 -21.34 0.00 -4.75
N ASP A 94 -20.20 -0.32 -5.37
CA ASP A 94 -19.92 -1.66 -5.88
C ASP A 94 -19.89 -2.71 -4.76
N LEU A 95 -19.42 -2.34 -3.56
CA LEU A 95 -19.47 -3.18 -2.36
C LEU A 95 -20.87 -3.45 -1.83
N ARG A 96 -21.78 -2.47 -1.94
CA ARG A 96 -23.21 -2.65 -1.58
C ARG A 96 -23.93 -3.54 -2.57
N ASP A 97 -23.61 -3.42 -3.86
CA ASP A 97 -24.18 -4.27 -4.90
C ASP A 97 -23.71 -5.73 -4.74
N ALA A 98 -22.52 -5.94 -4.16
CA ALA A 98 -21.95 -7.25 -3.82
C ALA A 98 -22.21 -7.71 -2.37
N LYS A 99 -23.12 -7.09 -1.61
CA LYS A 99 -23.26 -7.30 -0.16
C LYS A 99 -23.47 -8.75 0.29
N ASP A 100 -24.05 -9.59 -0.56
CA ASP A 100 -24.42 -10.97 -0.25
C ASP A 100 -23.31 -11.98 -0.64
N ASP A 101 -22.20 -11.52 -1.23
CA ASP A 101 -21.07 -12.34 -1.68
C ASP A 101 -19.73 -11.74 -1.22
N ILE A 102 -19.15 -12.37 -0.19
CA ILE A 102 -17.85 -11.98 0.39
C ILE A 102 -16.72 -12.03 -0.64
N GLU A 103 -16.69 -13.07 -1.49
CA GLU A 103 -15.63 -13.21 -2.48
C GLU A 103 -15.75 -12.12 -3.55
N GLN A 104 -16.98 -11.78 -3.94
CA GLN A 104 -17.22 -10.65 -4.85
C GLN A 104 -16.81 -9.32 -4.23
N GLN A 105 -17.11 -9.04 -2.95
CA GLN A 105 -16.62 -7.83 -2.27
C GLN A 105 -15.10 -7.76 -2.24
N MET A 106 -14.43 -8.87 -1.94
CA MET A 106 -12.97 -8.97 -1.97
C MET A 106 -12.41 -8.67 -3.37
N ASN A 107 -13.07 -9.16 -4.43
CA ASN A 107 -12.70 -8.88 -5.82
C ASN A 107 -12.94 -7.41 -6.20
N VAL A 108 -14.05 -6.80 -5.77
CA VAL A 108 -14.34 -5.37 -6.01
C VAL A 108 -13.21 -4.48 -5.47
N MET A 109 -12.74 -4.71 -4.24
CA MET A 109 -11.65 -3.92 -3.65
C MET A 109 -10.34 -4.08 -4.45
N ARG A 110 -10.02 -5.30 -4.87
CA ARG A 110 -8.82 -5.60 -5.69
C ARG A 110 -8.91 -4.92 -7.05
N ASN A 111 -10.06 -4.99 -7.71
CA ASN A 111 -10.28 -4.36 -9.01
C ASN A 111 -10.14 -2.83 -8.92
N ILE A 112 -10.69 -2.20 -7.89
CA ILE A 112 -10.51 -0.75 -7.64
C ILE A 112 -9.04 -0.41 -7.39
N LYS A 113 -8.33 -1.22 -6.58
CA LYS A 113 -6.88 -1.05 -6.38
C LYS A 113 -6.14 -1.10 -7.72
N HIS A 114 -6.38 -2.16 -8.51
CA HIS A 114 -5.68 -2.38 -9.76
C HIS A 114 -5.96 -1.28 -10.79
N ALA A 115 -7.22 -0.86 -10.92
CA ALA A 115 -7.63 0.24 -11.79
C ALA A 115 -6.93 1.56 -11.41
N THR A 116 -6.91 1.87 -10.12
CA THR A 116 -6.27 3.10 -9.62
C THR A 116 -4.76 3.07 -9.82
N ILE A 117 -4.08 1.96 -9.50
CA ILE A 117 -2.64 1.79 -9.73
C ILE A 117 -2.30 1.93 -11.22
N PHE A 118 -3.10 1.29 -12.08
CA PHE A 118 -2.88 1.32 -13.51
C PHE A 118 -3.01 2.74 -14.08
N LYS A 119 -4.04 3.47 -13.65
CA LYS A 119 -4.23 4.88 -13.99
C LYS A 119 -3.06 5.76 -13.50
N LEU A 120 -2.61 5.57 -12.26
CA LEU A 120 -1.47 6.30 -11.70
C LEU A 120 -0.17 6.04 -12.48
N ALA A 121 0.10 4.80 -12.84
CA ALA A 121 1.27 4.44 -13.65
C ALA A 121 1.20 5.00 -15.08
N ALA A 122 0.00 5.05 -15.66
CA ALA A 122 -0.19 5.72 -16.94
C ALA A 122 0.07 7.24 -16.89
N LEU A 123 -0.33 7.90 -15.79
CA LEU A 123 -0.08 9.33 -15.54
C LEU A 123 1.41 9.63 -15.34
N GLU A 124 2.11 8.76 -14.61
CA GLU A 124 3.57 8.87 -14.39
C GLU A 124 4.33 8.89 -15.73
N ILE A 125 3.99 7.98 -16.65
CA ILE A 125 4.65 7.86 -17.96
C ILE A 125 4.48 9.10 -18.84
N ILE A 126 3.31 9.73 -18.75
CA ILE A 126 3.02 10.92 -19.55
C ILE A 126 3.59 12.19 -18.89
N GLY A 127 4.12 12.06 -17.67
CA GLY A 127 4.80 13.13 -16.95
C GLY A 127 3.86 14.10 -16.22
N ASP A 128 2.61 13.70 -15.97
CA ASP A 128 1.59 14.58 -15.34
C ASP A 128 1.57 14.47 -13.79
N VAL A 129 2.34 13.54 -13.23
CA VAL A 129 2.45 13.31 -11.79
C VAL A 129 3.93 13.15 -11.40
N SER A 130 4.38 13.90 -10.39
CA SER A 130 5.72 13.71 -9.82
C SER A 130 5.75 12.47 -8.90
N VAL A 131 6.94 11.92 -8.67
CA VAL A 131 7.13 10.71 -7.83
C VAL A 131 6.62 10.90 -6.41
N GLU A 132 6.76 12.10 -5.84
CA GLU A 132 6.27 12.44 -4.51
C GLU A 132 4.74 12.38 -4.47
N ASN A 133 4.08 13.01 -5.44
CA ASN A 133 2.62 12.97 -5.55
C ASN A 133 2.10 11.55 -5.78
N LEU A 134 2.84 10.70 -6.52
CA LEU A 134 2.50 9.30 -6.71
C LEU A 134 2.49 8.53 -5.38
N SER A 135 3.50 8.74 -4.54
CA SER A 135 3.60 8.06 -3.23
C SER A 135 2.45 8.47 -2.31
N ASP A 136 2.06 9.75 -2.32
CA ASP A 136 0.89 10.25 -1.61
C ASP A 136 -0.40 9.59 -2.11
N TYR A 137 -0.59 9.49 -3.42
CA TYR A 137 -1.78 8.86 -4.01
C TYR A 137 -1.88 7.36 -3.71
N LEU A 138 -0.77 6.63 -3.77
CA LEU A 138 -0.74 5.21 -3.38
C LEU A 138 -1.07 5.04 -1.90
N THR A 139 -0.59 5.96 -1.06
CA THR A 139 -0.87 5.96 0.38
C THR A 139 -2.33 6.28 0.69
N GLU A 140 -2.93 7.26 0.01
CA GLU A 140 -4.34 7.60 0.16
C GLU A 140 -5.26 6.46 -0.29
N LEU A 141 -4.91 5.78 -1.39
CA LEU A 141 -5.60 4.57 -1.83
C LEU A 141 -5.55 3.47 -0.75
N ALA A 142 -4.37 3.23 -0.17
CA ALA A 142 -4.21 2.22 0.87
C ALA A 142 -5.01 2.57 2.13
N ASP A 143 -5.01 3.84 2.58
CA ASP A 143 -5.81 4.30 3.72
C ASP A 143 -7.31 4.02 3.50
N ILE A 144 -7.86 4.36 2.32
CA ILE A 144 -9.26 4.10 1.96
C ILE A 144 -9.56 2.60 1.99
N LEU A 145 -8.72 1.78 1.35
CA LEU A 145 -8.94 0.33 1.28
C LEU A 145 -8.83 -0.34 2.65
N ILE A 146 -7.98 0.15 3.55
CA ILE A 146 -7.89 -0.37 4.92
C ILE A 146 -9.15 0.02 5.70
N GLU A 147 -9.58 1.28 5.65
CA GLU A 147 -10.82 1.74 6.31
C GLU A 147 -12.02 0.89 5.89
N GLU A 148 -12.24 0.70 4.58
CA GLU A 148 -13.35 -0.11 4.07
C GLU A 148 -13.20 -1.60 4.46
N THR A 149 -11.97 -2.10 4.56
CA THR A 149 -11.72 -3.47 5.06
C THR A 149 -12.16 -3.62 6.52
N LEU A 150 -11.88 -2.63 7.38
CA LEU A 150 -12.31 -2.66 8.79
C LEU A 150 -13.83 -2.77 8.89
N ASP A 151 -14.55 -1.93 8.15
CA ASP A 151 -16.02 -1.87 8.17
C ASP A 151 -16.63 -3.19 7.65
N LEU A 152 -16.16 -3.68 6.50
CA LEU A 152 -16.64 -4.93 5.91
C LEU A 152 -16.39 -6.10 6.84
N VAL A 153 -15.15 -6.30 7.29
CA VAL A 153 -14.80 -7.44 8.14
C VAL A 153 -15.56 -7.39 9.46
N TRP A 154 -15.74 -6.20 10.05
CA TRP A 154 -16.50 -6.07 11.30
C TRP A 154 -17.96 -6.42 11.09
N SER A 155 -18.58 -5.91 10.03
CA SER A 155 -19.99 -6.19 9.70
C SER A 155 -20.25 -7.67 9.46
N HIS A 156 -19.32 -8.39 8.82
CA HIS A 156 -19.42 -9.83 8.58
C HIS A 156 -19.24 -10.67 9.85
N MET A 157 -18.35 -10.25 10.75
CA MET A 157 -18.08 -10.99 11.98
C MET A 157 -19.13 -10.73 13.07
N TYR A 158 -19.71 -9.53 13.09
CA TYR A 158 -20.53 -9.03 14.20
C TYR A 158 -21.76 -8.27 13.69
N SER A 159 -22.51 -8.89 12.78
CA SER A 159 -23.73 -8.33 12.16
C SER A 159 -24.75 -7.77 13.14
N ASP A 160 -24.82 -8.35 14.34
CA ASP A 160 -25.81 -7.99 15.36
C ASP A 160 -25.37 -6.80 16.24
N GLN A 161 -24.16 -6.26 16.04
CA GLN A 161 -23.64 -5.14 16.81
C GLN A 161 -23.85 -3.81 16.11
N THR A 162 -24.52 -2.88 16.80
CA THR A 162 -24.80 -1.52 16.32
C THR A 162 -23.65 -0.54 16.49
N HIS A 163 -22.57 -0.96 17.16
CA HIS A 163 -21.44 -0.08 17.50
C HIS A 163 -20.22 -0.42 16.64
N SER A 164 -19.58 0.63 16.11
CA SER A 164 -18.26 0.53 15.48
C SER A 164 -17.21 -0.02 16.46
N PRO A 165 -16.19 -0.73 15.96
CA PRO A 165 -15.14 -1.25 16.82
C PRO A 165 -14.31 -0.10 17.41
N LYS A 166 -13.94 -0.21 18.69
CA LYS A 166 -12.94 0.67 19.32
C LYS A 166 -11.54 0.19 18.97
N PHE A 167 -11.20 0.26 17.68
CA PHE A 167 -10.03 -0.35 17.07
C PHE A 167 -9.43 0.58 16.03
N ALA A 168 -8.11 0.64 15.93
CA ALA A 168 -7.40 1.46 14.96
C ALA A 168 -6.19 0.72 14.38
N VAL A 169 -5.84 1.11 13.16
CA VAL A 169 -4.66 0.64 12.41
C VAL A 169 -3.63 1.76 12.37
N ILE A 170 -2.43 1.45 12.82
CA ILE A 170 -1.28 2.34 12.78
C ILE A 170 -0.36 1.87 11.66
N ALA A 171 -0.15 2.73 10.67
CA ALA A 171 0.78 2.49 9.58
C ALA A 171 2.21 2.80 10.03
N TYR A 172 3.18 1.97 9.63
CA TYR A 172 4.62 2.14 9.85
C TYR A 172 5.38 2.12 8.52
N GLY A 173 6.70 2.26 8.57
CA GLY A 173 7.56 2.07 7.40
C GLY A 173 7.20 2.98 6.23
N LYS A 174 7.17 2.42 5.02
CA LYS A 174 6.82 3.18 3.80
C LYS A 174 5.39 3.66 3.80
N PHE A 175 4.46 2.86 4.31
CA PHE A 175 3.05 3.22 4.36
C PHE A 175 2.79 4.37 5.34
N GLY A 176 3.41 4.31 6.52
CA GLY A 176 3.31 5.36 7.53
C GLY A 176 4.05 6.65 7.12
N GLY A 177 5.20 6.51 6.47
CA GLY A 177 6.00 7.63 5.95
C GLY A 177 5.49 8.25 4.65
N LYS A 178 4.38 7.75 4.06
CA LYS A 178 3.85 8.17 2.76
C LYS A 178 4.82 8.03 1.59
N GLU A 179 5.64 6.98 1.62
CA GLU A 179 6.65 6.64 0.61
C GLU A 179 6.29 5.32 -0.10
N MET A 180 5.00 5.11 -0.36
CA MET A 180 4.53 3.90 -1.01
C MET A 180 4.95 3.84 -2.48
N SER A 181 5.23 2.61 -2.93
CA SER A 181 5.48 2.24 -4.32
C SER A 181 4.45 1.21 -4.75
N TYR A 182 4.36 0.91 -6.06
CA TYR A 182 3.36 -0.02 -6.60
C TYR A 182 3.38 -1.43 -5.97
N THR A 183 4.54 -1.85 -5.46
CA THR A 183 4.77 -3.15 -4.84
C THR A 183 5.05 -3.06 -3.35
N SER A 184 4.67 -1.95 -2.69
CA SER A 184 4.86 -1.81 -1.26
C SER A 184 3.93 -2.73 -0.47
N ASP A 185 4.51 -3.40 0.52
CA ASP A 185 3.77 -4.05 1.60
C ASP A 185 3.23 -3.00 2.58
N LEU A 186 2.25 -3.40 3.40
CA LEU A 186 1.69 -2.56 4.46
C LEU A 186 2.25 -2.97 5.82
N ASP A 187 3.22 -2.20 6.32
CA ASP A 187 3.67 -2.30 7.71
C ASP A 187 2.58 -1.74 8.63
N ILE A 188 1.87 -2.58 9.38
CA ILE A 188 0.75 -2.14 10.23
C ILE A 188 0.77 -2.74 11.64
N VAL A 189 0.28 -1.95 12.60
CA VAL A 189 0.07 -2.37 13.99
C VAL A 189 -1.38 -2.10 14.39
N PHE A 190 -2.00 -3.08 15.06
CA PHE A 190 -3.36 -2.96 15.53
C PHE A 190 -3.43 -2.53 16.99
N VAL A 191 -4.22 -1.50 17.27
CA VAL A 191 -4.47 -1.00 18.62
C VAL A 191 -5.96 -0.88 18.92
N TYR A 192 -6.35 -1.05 20.18
CA TYR A 192 -7.74 -0.90 20.60
C TYR A 192 -7.85 -0.16 21.94
N ASP A 193 -9.01 0.41 22.24
CA ASP A 193 -9.30 1.07 23.53
C ASP A 193 -10.70 0.70 24.01
N ASP A 194 -10.83 -0.52 24.51
CA ASP A 194 -12.09 -1.07 24.98
C ASP A 194 -11.92 -1.76 26.32
N LYS A 195 -12.57 -1.23 27.35
CA LYS A 195 -12.45 -1.69 28.74
C LYS A 195 -13.40 -2.84 29.06
N ARG A 196 -14.27 -3.24 28.13
CA ARG A 196 -15.17 -4.39 28.32
C ARG A 196 -14.35 -5.68 28.37
N ASP A 197 -14.84 -6.64 29.15
CA ASP A 197 -14.17 -7.94 29.30
C ASP A 197 -14.20 -8.75 27.99
N GLY A 198 -13.18 -9.58 27.75
CA GLY A 198 -13.05 -10.41 26.55
C GLY A 198 -12.74 -9.66 25.24
N MET A 199 -12.60 -8.32 25.26
CA MET A 199 -12.39 -7.55 24.03
C MET A 199 -11.03 -7.79 23.38
N ALA A 200 -9.98 -8.09 24.15
CA ALA A 200 -8.66 -8.40 23.61
C ALA A 200 -8.72 -9.58 22.62
N GLU A 201 -9.39 -10.68 23.01
CA GLU A 201 -9.55 -11.87 22.16
C GLU A 201 -10.46 -11.58 20.96
N LYS A 202 -11.52 -10.78 21.16
CA LYS A 202 -12.41 -10.34 20.09
C LYS A 202 -11.65 -9.55 19.02
N TYR A 203 -10.86 -8.56 19.42
CA TYR A 203 -10.06 -7.75 18.50
C TYR A 203 -8.88 -8.52 17.90
N ALA A 204 -8.33 -9.52 18.60
CA ALA A 204 -7.33 -10.42 18.01
C ALA A 204 -7.92 -11.23 16.86
N ARG A 205 -9.12 -11.80 17.02
CA ARG A 205 -9.83 -12.49 15.92
C ARG A 205 -10.18 -11.53 14.78
N PHE A 206 -10.59 -10.31 15.10
CA PHE A 206 -10.87 -9.29 14.10
C PHE A 206 -9.63 -8.95 13.28
N ALA A 207 -8.48 -8.70 13.93
CA ALA A 207 -7.19 -8.48 13.28
C ALA A 207 -6.75 -9.67 12.40
N GLN A 208 -6.96 -10.91 12.84
CA GLN A 208 -6.69 -12.10 12.02
C GLN A 208 -7.56 -12.13 10.76
N ARG A 209 -8.83 -11.75 10.86
CA ARG A 209 -9.75 -11.73 9.72
C ARG A 209 -9.43 -10.59 8.75
N ILE A 210 -9.02 -9.42 9.25
CA ILE A 210 -8.47 -8.32 8.43
C ILE A 210 -7.23 -8.82 7.68
N ASN A 211 -6.28 -9.46 8.37
CA ASN A 211 -5.10 -10.03 7.74
C ASN A 211 -5.47 -10.99 6.60
N SER A 212 -6.38 -11.93 6.85
CA SER A 212 -6.89 -12.84 5.82
C SER A 212 -7.55 -12.08 4.65
N TRP A 213 -8.37 -11.07 4.91
CA TRP A 213 -9.03 -10.28 3.86
C TRP A 213 -8.03 -9.61 2.91
N LEU A 214 -6.97 -9.02 3.47
CA LEU A 214 -5.93 -8.32 2.73
C LEU A 214 -5.06 -9.29 1.91
N ASN A 215 -4.65 -10.41 2.51
CA ASN A 215 -3.65 -11.35 1.96
C ASN A 215 -4.20 -12.49 1.10
N THR A 216 -5.49 -12.82 1.20
CA THR A 216 -6.03 -13.98 0.48
C THR A 216 -5.98 -13.76 -1.03
N TYR A 217 -5.53 -14.77 -1.77
CA TYR A 217 -5.58 -14.77 -3.23
C TYR A 217 -7.01 -15.05 -3.70
N THR A 218 -7.55 -14.15 -4.51
CA THR A 218 -8.80 -14.36 -5.24
C THR A 218 -8.53 -14.41 -6.75
N SER A 219 -9.58 -14.55 -7.56
CA SER A 219 -9.47 -14.42 -9.02
C SER A 219 -8.93 -13.06 -9.48
N SER A 220 -9.01 -12.04 -8.62
CA SER A 220 -8.51 -10.69 -8.85
C SER A 220 -7.15 -10.43 -8.17
N GLY A 221 -6.48 -11.45 -7.63
CA GLY A 221 -5.17 -11.34 -6.98
C GLY A 221 -5.24 -11.10 -5.46
N VAL A 222 -4.26 -10.39 -4.90
CA VAL A 222 -4.16 -10.04 -3.47
C VAL A 222 -4.38 -8.54 -3.31
N LEU A 223 -5.03 -8.13 -2.20
CA LEU A 223 -5.25 -6.70 -1.95
C LEU A 223 -3.97 -6.03 -1.48
N TYR A 224 -3.34 -6.50 -0.40
CA TYR A 224 -2.00 -6.08 0.01
C TYR A 224 -1.33 -7.18 0.81
N GLU A 225 -0.02 -7.32 0.62
CA GLU A 225 0.82 -8.01 1.60
C GLU A 225 0.97 -7.13 2.85
N ILE A 226 0.89 -7.73 4.03
CA ILE A 226 1.03 -6.99 5.30
C ILE A 226 2.20 -7.51 6.11
N ASP A 227 2.96 -6.59 6.69
CA ASP A 227 3.99 -6.88 7.68
C ASP A 227 3.51 -6.41 9.06
N LEU A 228 3.54 -7.32 10.02
CA LEU A 228 3.09 -7.10 11.39
C LEU A 228 4.26 -7.13 12.38
N ALA A 229 5.50 -7.19 11.91
CA ALA A 229 6.70 -7.38 12.73
C ALA A 229 7.00 -6.20 13.67
N LEU A 230 6.50 -5.00 13.36
CA LEU A 230 6.74 -3.78 14.14
C LEU A 230 5.79 -3.59 15.35
N ARG A 231 4.91 -4.56 15.63
CA ARG A 231 4.08 -4.54 16.83
C ARG A 231 4.92 -4.81 18.10
N PRO A 232 4.46 -4.39 19.29
CA PRO A 232 5.14 -4.69 20.55
C PRO A 232 5.50 -6.17 20.70
N ASP A 233 6.74 -6.46 21.14
CA ASP A 233 7.29 -7.81 21.26
C ASP A 233 7.36 -8.60 19.92
N GLY A 234 7.16 -7.93 18.77
CA GLY A 234 7.29 -8.46 17.42
C GLY A 234 6.45 -9.71 17.17
N ALA A 235 7.06 -10.72 16.52
CA ALA A 235 6.40 -11.99 16.21
C ALA A 235 5.90 -12.75 17.45
N SER A 236 6.56 -12.56 18.61
CA SER A 236 6.20 -13.19 19.88
C SER A 236 5.13 -12.40 20.66
N GLY A 237 4.83 -11.18 20.24
CA GLY A 237 3.81 -10.33 20.84
C GLY A 237 2.39 -10.64 20.39
N LEU A 238 1.43 -10.11 21.16
CA LEU A 238 0.02 -10.15 20.81
C LEU A 238 -0.22 -9.45 19.46
N LEU A 239 -1.14 -9.98 18.67
CA LEU A 239 -1.49 -9.41 17.37
C LEU A 239 -2.10 -8.00 17.50
N VAL A 240 -2.81 -7.76 18.60
CA VAL A 240 -3.43 -6.48 18.94
C VAL A 240 -3.02 -6.08 20.35
N SER A 241 -2.73 -4.79 20.55
CA SER A 241 -2.42 -4.23 21.87
C SER A 241 -3.49 -3.23 22.29
N SER A 242 -3.79 -3.15 23.59
CA SER A 242 -4.55 -1.99 24.06
C SER A 242 -3.70 -0.73 23.92
N ILE A 243 -4.31 0.43 23.71
CA ILE A 243 -3.58 1.69 23.54
C ILE A 243 -2.70 2.02 24.76
N ASN A 244 -3.15 1.63 25.97
CA ASN A 244 -2.37 1.78 27.19
C ASN A 244 -1.19 0.80 27.26
N ALA A 245 -1.38 -0.46 26.87
CA ALA A 245 -0.28 -1.43 26.81
C ALA A 245 0.77 -1.02 25.76
N PHE A 246 0.33 -0.46 24.63
CA PHE A 246 1.22 0.11 23.62
C PHE A 246 2.05 1.28 24.20
N ARG A 247 1.41 2.23 24.91
CA ARG A 247 2.11 3.32 25.61
C ARG A 247 3.15 2.80 26.60
N ASP A 248 2.75 1.86 27.46
CA ASP A 248 3.62 1.29 28.49
C ASP A 248 4.82 0.56 27.88
N TYR A 249 4.59 -0.21 26.81
CA TYR A 249 5.65 -0.87 26.07
C TYR A 249 6.66 0.15 25.52
N GLN A 250 6.18 1.11 24.75
CA GLN A 250 7.03 2.09 24.09
C GLN A 250 7.83 2.94 25.08
N SER A 251 7.26 3.24 26.25
CA SER A 251 7.90 4.09 27.25
C SER A 251 8.91 3.35 28.14
N LYS A 252 8.73 2.03 28.34
CA LYS A 252 9.48 1.27 29.36
C LYS A 252 10.34 0.14 28.82
N ARG A 253 10.00 -0.43 27.65
CA ARG A 253 10.58 -1.67 27.13
C ARG A 253 11.15 -1.55 25.72
N ALA A 254 10.65 -0.61 24.91
CA ALA A 254 11.04 -0.50 23.52
C ALA A 254 12.52 -0.12 23.35
N TRP A 255 13.14 -0.72 22.34
CA TRP A 255 14.52 -0.45 21.94
C TRP A 255 14.62 0.83 21.12
N THR A 256 15.82 1.41 21.04
CA THR A 256 16.10 2.61 20.22
C THR A 256 15.66 2.45 18.76
N TRP A 257 15.82 1.26 18.16
CA TRP A 257 15.38 1.01 16.78
C TRP A 257 13.85 0.97 16.63
N GLU A 258 13.09 0.63 17.68
CA GLU A 258 11.63 0.70 17.66
C GLU A 258 11.17 2.16 17.74
N HIS A 259 11.89 2.99 18.49
CA HIS A 259 11.70 4.45 18.46
C HIS A 259 12.11 5.05 17.12
N GLN A 260 13.11 4.50 16.41
CA GLN A 260 13.38 4.90 15.03
C GLN A 260 12.17 4.59 14.13
N ALA A 261 11.60 3.39 14.24
CA ALA A 261 10.43 3.00 13.44
C ALA A 261 9.20 3.89 13.73
N ILE A 262 8.97 4.30 14.98
CA ILE A 262 7.81 5.14 15.34
C ILE A 262 7.86 6.55 14.73
N THR A 263 9.05 7.04 14.34
CA THR A 263 9.17 8.35 13.65
C THR A 263 8.34 8.39 12.37
N ARG A 264 8.20 7.24 11.70
CA ARG A 264 7.43 7.07 10.47
C ARG A 264 6.04 6.49 10.69
N ALA A 265 5.62 6.32 11.94
CA ALA A 265 4.31 5.77 12.25
C ALA A 265 3.24 6.86 12.22
N ARG A 266 2.02 6.50 11.79
CA ARG A 266 0.85 7.38 11.83
C ARG A 266 -0.44 6.58 11.98
N PHE A 267 -1.48 7.22 12.51
CA PHE A 267 -2.84 6.72 12.33
C PHE A 267 -3.20 6.62 10.84
N CYS A 268 -3.78 5.49 10.44
CA CYS A 268 -4.22 5.23 9.07
C CYS A 268 -5.74 5.04 8.97
N ALA A 269 -6.33 4.22 9.83
CA ALA A 269 -7.75 3.83 9.72
C ALA A 269 -8.36 3.41 11.08
N GLY A 270 -9.68 3.47 11.19
CA GLY A 270 -10.47 3.05 12.34
C GLY A 270 -10.89 4.19 13.28
N ASP A 271 -10.97 3.88 14.57
CA ASP A 271 -11.44 4.84 15.58
C ASP A 271 -10.50 6.04 15.72
N LYS A 272 -11.00 7.22 15.32
CA LYS A 272 -10.26 8.49 15.33
C LYS A 272 -9.85 8.94 16.74
N GLU A 273 -10.61 8.60 17.77
CA GLU A 273 -10.21 8.92 19.15
C GLU A 273 -8.97 8.13 19.56
N ILE A 274 -8.90 6.86 19.17
CA ILE A 274 -7.71 6.02 19.39
C ILE A 274 -6.54 6.54 18.56
N GLY A 275 -6.78 6.96 17.31
CA GLY A 275 -5.76 7.62 16.47
C GLY A 275 -5.18 8.86 17.15
N ASN A 276 -6.02 9.73 17.70
CA ASN A 276 -5.59 10.91 18.45
C ASN A 276 -4.81 10.54 19.72
N GLN A 277 -5.19 9.46 20.42
CA GLN A 277 -4.42 8.96 21.56
C GLN A 277 -3.05 8.42 21.15
N PHE A 278 -2.98 7.69 20.02
CA PHE A 278 -1.73 7.21 19.45
C PHE A 278 -0.80 8.36 19.09
N GLU A 279 -1.28 9.41 18.40
CA GLU A 279 -0.42 10.54 18.02
C GLU A 279 0.16 11.27 19.25
N LYS A 280 -0.61 11.38 20.34
CA LYS A 280 -0.10 11.91 21.61
C LYS A 280 1.01 11.03 22.18
N ILE A 281 0.80 9.72 22.21
CA ILE A 281 1.82 8.75 22.67
C ILE A 281 3.08 8.85 21.82
N ARG A 282 2.93 8.88 20.49
CA ARG A 282 4.03 9.04 19.56
C ARG A 282 4.79 10.34 19.81
N PHE A 283 4.08 11.46 19.96
CA PHE A 283 4.68 12.75 20.29
C PHE A 283 5.48 12.70 21.60
N ASP A 284 4.92 12.12 22.67
CA ASP A 284 5.62 11.97 23.95
C ASP A 284 6.88 11.11 23.83
N ILE A 285 6.84 10.03 23.04
CA ILE A 285 8.01 9.17 22.77
C ILE A 285 9.08 9.95 22.00
N LEU A 286 8.71 10.67 20.94
CA LEU A 286 9.67 11.41 20.13
C LEU A 286 10.36 12.52 20.94
N ASN A 287 9.63 13.19 21.85
CA ASN A 287 10.14 14.25 22.71
C ASN A 287 10.79 13.77 24.02
N ALA A 288 10.89 12.46 24.24
CA ALA A 288 11.55 11.94 25.43
C ALA A 288 13.03 12.37 25.45
N PRO A 289 13.57 12.84 26.60
CA PRO A 289 14.97 13.23 26.70
C PRO A 289 15.87 12.01 26.53
N ARG A 290 16.95 12.16 25.75
CA ARG A 290 17.91 11.09 25.43
C ARG A 290 19.35 11.55 25.63
N ASP A 291 20.23 10.62 25.99
CA ASP A 291 21.67 10.82 25.85
C ASP A 291 22.02 10.74 24.36
N ILE A 292 22.39 11.89 23.78
CA ILE A 292 22.70 12.02 22.35
C ILE A 292 23.87 11.12 21.94
N ASN A 293 24.87 10.93 22.80
CA ASN A 293 26.03 10.09 22.47
C ASN A 293 25.63 8.61 22.43
N GLN A 294 24.82 8.16 23.39
CA GLN A 294 24.31 6.80 23.41
C GLN A 294 23.36 6.54 22.23
N LEU A 295 22.43 7.47 21.95
CA LEU A 295 21.51 7.39 20.81
C LEU A 295 22.27 7.26 19.49
N LYS A 296 23.28 8.11 19.27
CA LYS A 296 24.12 8.05 18.06
C LYS A 296 24.80 6.68 17.93
N LYS A 297 25.35 6.15 19.03
CA LYS A 297 26.01 4.85 19.04
C LYS A 297 25.04 3.73 18.67
N ASP A 298 23.87 3.69 19.30
CA ASP A 298 22.85 2.67 19.04
C ASP A 298 22.41 2.64 17.56
N ILE A 299 22.17 3.82 16.96
CA ILE A 299 21.71 3.94 15.57
C ILE A 299 22.80 3.49 14.60
N VAL A 300 24.05 3.89 14.83
CA VAL A 300 25.19 3.47 13.99
C VAL A 300 25.41 1.96 14.09
N GLU A 301 25.43 1.39 15.30
CA GLU A 301 25.61 -0.05 15.50
C GLU A 301 24.48 -0.87 14.83
N MET A 302 23.24 -0.38 14.91
CA MET A 302 22.12 -1.02 14.23
C MET A 302 22.29 -0.98 12.71
N ARG A 303 22.71 0.16 12.16
CA ARG A 303 22.96 0.31 10.72
C ARG A 303 24.08 -0.59 10.23
N GLU A 304 25.17 -0.71 11.00
CA GLU A 304 26.29 -1.60 10.68
C GLU A 304 25.86 -3.07 10.66
N LYS A 305 25.05 -3.51 11.64
CA LYS A 305 24.47 -4.86 11.63
C LYS A 305 23.60 -5.14 10.41
N MET A 306 22.89 -4.13 9.89
CA MET A 306 22.11 -4.28 8.66
C MET A 306 23.03 -4.40 7.43
N LEU A 307 24.10 -3.61 7.37
CA LEU A 307 25.11 -3.70 6.30
C LEU A 307 25.78 -5.07 6.26
N GLU A 308 26.15 -5.62 7.42
CA GLU A 308 26.80 -6.95 7.51
C GLU A 308 25.92 -8.08 6.96
N LYS A 309 24.60 -7.94 7.06
CA LYS A 309 23.64 -8.92 6.52
C LYS A 309 23.33 -8.69 5.04
N HIS A 310 23.62 -7.51 4.51
CA HIS A 310 23.40 -7.19 3.11
C HIS A 310 24.50 -7.81 2.25
N LYS A 311 24.10 -8.62 1.26
CA LYS A 311 25.03 -9.16 0.27
C LYS A 311 25.34 -8.05 -0.73
N VAL A 312 26.52 -7.47 -0.60
CA VAL A 312 26.99 -6.43 -1.52
C VAL A 312 27.32 -7.07 -2.88
N ASP A 313 26.72 -6.56 -3.94
CA ASP A 313 27.22 -6.76 -5.30
C ASP A 313 28.15 -5.61 -5.65
N HIS A 314 29.45 -5.89 -5.81
CA HIS A 314 30.43 -4.83 -6.08
C HIS A 314 30.36 -4.26 -7.51
N GLN A 315 29.52 -4.81 -8.39
CA GLN A 315 29.37 -4.32 -9.76
C GLN A 315 28.36 -3.18 -9.88
N PHE A 316 27.39 -3.10 -8.96
CA PHE A 316 26.30 -2.14 -9.02
C PHE A 316 26.05 -1.52 -7.65
N PHE A 317 25.63 -0.26 -7.63
CA PHE A 317 25.24 0.42 -6.40
C PHE A 317 23.77 0.08 -6.06
N ASP A 318 23.54 -0.55 -4.91
CA ASP A 318 22.19 -0.77 -4.37
C ASP A 318 21.66 0.55 -3.78
N LEU A 319 20.75 1.19 -4.53
CA LEU A 319 20.13 2.47 -4.15
C LEU A 319 19.51 2.48 -2.75
N LYS A 320 19.10 1.33 -2.22
CA LYS A 320 18.45 1.21 -0.91
C LYS A 320 19.45 0.91 0.21
N GLN A 321 20.30 -0.09 0.01
CA GLN A 321 21.05 -0.74 1.09
C GLN A 321 22.50 -0.30 1.21
N ASP A 322 23.13 0.16 0.12
CA ASP A 322 24.54 0.54 0.15
C ASP A 322 24.77 1.82 0.97
N ARG A 323 26.03 2.06 1.33
CA ARG A 323 26.43 3.30 1.99
C ARG A 323 26.15 4.50 1.08
N GLY A 324 25.47 5.51 1.60
CA GLY A 324 24.94 6.64 0.84
C GLY A 324 23.58 6.39 0.17
N GLY A 325 23.00 5.19 0.33
CA GLY A 325 21.67 4.84 -0.16
C GLY A 325 20.53 5.39 0.71
N ILE A 326 19.29 5.03 0.35
CA ILE A 326 18.06 5.54 0.97
C ILE A 326 18.02 5.25 2.49
N ILE A 327 18.45 4.05 2.92
CA ILE A 327 18.43 3.69 4.35
C ILE A 327 19.37 4.57 5.19
N ASP A 328 20.50 5.02 4.63
CA ASP A 328 21.40 5.94 5.35
C ASP A 328 20.71 7.28 5.60
N ILE A 329 20.02 7.82 4.59
CA ILE A 329 19.25 9.07 4.72
C ILE A 329 18.14 8.90 5.76
N GLU A 330 17.40 7.80 5.70
CA GLU A 330 16.35 7.48 6.67
C GLU A 330 16.89 7.45 8.11
N PHE A 331 18.00 6.74 8.35
CA PHE A 331 18.62 6.65 9.68
C PHE A 331 19.10 8.01 10.19
N ILE A 332 19.64 8.85 9.29
CA ILE A 332 20.07 10.21 9.63
C ILE A 332 18.86 11.06 10.07
N VAL A 333 17.77 11.06 9.30
CA VAL A 333 16.55 11.82 9.65
C VAL A 333 15.97 11.32 10.96
N GLN A 334 15.86 10.00 11.15
CA GLN A 334 15.38 9.39 12.39
C GLN A 334 16.23 9.78 13.60
N TYR A 335 17.56 9.77 13.45
CA TYR A 335 18.47 10.25 14.49
C TYR A 335 18.16 11.69 14.87
N PHE A 336 18.06 12.61 13.89
CA PHE A 336 17.78 14.01 14.17
C PHE A 336 16.43 14.23 14.85
N VAL A 337 15.38 13.51 14.44
CA VAL A 337 14.08 13.54 15.11
C VAL A 337 14.22 13.09 16.57
N LEU A 338 14.83 11.94 16.83
CA LEU A 338 14.95 11.41 18.20
C LEU A 338 15.87 12.23 19.10
N ALA A 339 16.87 12.89 18.54
CA ALA A 339 17.86 13.67 19.27
C ALA A 339 17.37 15.09 19.63
N PHE A 340 16.51 15.69 18.80
CA PHE A 340 16.23 17.14 18.86
C PHE A 340 14.75 17.52 18.84
N SER A 341 13.81 16.57 18.99
CA SER A 341 12.38 16.92 19.11
C SER A 341 12.00 17.45 20.50
N ALA A 342 12.75 17.06 21.54
CA ALA A 342 12.50 17.38 22.96
C ALA A 342 12.57 18.88 23.30
#